data_AF-G0ML59-F1
#
_entry.id   AF-G0ML59-F1
#
_cell.length_a   1.000
_cell.length_b   1.000
_cell.length_c   1.000
_cell.angle_alpha   90.00
_cell.angle_beta   90.00
_cell.angle_gamma   90.00
#
_symmetry.space_group_name_H-M   'P 1'
#
loop_
_entity.id
_entity.type
_entity.pdbx_description
1 polymer ?
#
loop_
_entity_poly.entity_id
_entity_poly.type
_entity_poly.pdbx_seq_one_letter_code
_entity_poly.pdbx_strand_id
1 'polypeptide(L)'
;MDLFVSLLTQSSETFISHHNAHSWGYCNSDGTWQSEILEFLPNWITLPTIKRRNSEVVGIWNEMKCHVASGDLQASVASLDSFENTAYIILGTSAQLCCLVNKNETTVIPSTVVKLPYSNSKDLLAACSMNGGNALESVMKMKFPNSCEKLNNLLEELNQNTPEIPSNLRIDPIFIPERGITKELLFQNVDSKTSVLQILESTHNGIINNLFSLFPITLLSQLSINRLALVGSSQCPRFRRHVEAISQQIFELTAPNSVISTPIGATSFEII
;
A
#
# COMPACT_ATOMS: atom_id res chain seq x y z
N MET A 1 -4.56 -10.93 -12.51
CA MET A 1 -6.00 -10.77 -12.80
C MET A 1 -6.26 -10.86 -14.30
N ASP A 2 -5.39 -10.26 -15.12
CA ASP A 2 -5.45 -10.30 -16.59
C ASP A 2 -5.48 -11.73 -17.16
N LEU A 3 -4.64 -12.63 -16.62
CA LEU A 3 -4.67 -14.05 -16.96
C LEU A 3 -6.03 -14.70 -16.67
N PHE A 4 -6.62 -14.40 -15.51
CA PHE A 4 -7.92 -14.97 -15.12
C PHE A 4 -9.01 -14.54 -16.10
N VAL A 5 -9.06 -13.26 -16.47
CA VAL A 5 -10.02 -12.76 -17.46
C VAL A 5 -9.80 -13.44 -18.82
N SER A 6 -8.54 -13.56 -19.26
CA SER A 6 -8.21 -14.18 -20.56
C SER A 6 -8.64 -15.65 -20.62
N LEU A 7 -8.41 -16.40 -19.54
CA LEU A 7 -8.85 -17.79 -19.42
C LEU A 7 -10.38 -17.91 -19.35
N LEU A 8 -11.03 -17.01 -18.60
CA LEU A 8 -12.48 -17.00 -18.42
C LEU A 8 -13.22 -16.73 -19.72
N THR A 9 -12.72 -15.78 -20.53
CA THR A 9 -13.30 -15.39 -21.82
C THR A 9 -12.81 -16.23 -22.99
N GLN A 10 -11.86 -17.15 -22.76
CA GLN A 10 -11.18 -17.94 -23.79
C GLN A 10 -10.61 -17.05 -24.91
N SER A 11 -10.16 -15.84 -24.57
CA SER A 11 -9.63 -14.89 -25.53
C SER A 11 -8.29 -15.36 -26.09
N SER A 12 -8.12 -15.26 -27.40
CA SER A 12 -6.83 -15.50 -28.07
C SER A 12 -5.83 -14.37 -27.83
N GLU A 13 -6.30 -13.20 -27.40
CA GLU A 13 -5.48 -12.05 -27.02
C GLU A 13 -5.52 -11.84 -25.51
N THR A 14 -4.39 -11.45 -24.91
CA THR A 14 -4.34 -11.04 -23.50
C THR A 14 -4.43 -9.52 -23.42
N PHE A 15 -5.27 -9.01 -22.54
CA PHE A 15 -5.44 -7.57 -22.30
C PHE A 15 -4.96 -7.21 -20.90
N ILE A 16 -4.41 -6.00 -20.76
CA ILE A 16 -3.96 -5.45 -19.47
C ILE A 16 -4.41 -4.00 -19.35
N SER A 17 -4.73 -3.54 -18.14
CA SER A 17 -5.01 -2.12 -17.92
C SER A 17 -3.74 -1.26 -18.01
N HIS A 18 -3.91 0.02 -18.35
CA HIS A 18 -2.80 0.98 -18.41
C HIS A 18 -2.02 1.06 -17.09
N HIS A 19 -2.70 1.05 -15.94
CA HIS A 19 -2.02 1.14 -14.65
C HIS A 19 -1.29 -0.15 -14.24
N ASN A 20 -1.78 -1.34 -14.63
CA ASN A 20 -1.04 -2.58 -14.42
C ASN A 20 0.16 -2.65 -15.35
N ALA A 21 0.00 -2.25 -16.62
CA ALA A 21 1.12 -2.14 -17.56
C ALA A 21 2.17 -1.13 -17.09
N HIS A 22 1.76 0.00 -16.52
CA HIS A 22 2.66 0.99 -15.93
C HIS A 22 3.51 0.40 -14.81
N SER A 23 2.94 -0.48 -13.99
CA SER A 23 3.65 -1.16 -12.91
C SER A 23 4.75 -2.12 -13.41
N TRP A 24 4.78 -2.46 -14.71
CA TRP A 24 5.86 -3.28 -15.29
C TRP A 24 7.12 -2.47 -15.60
N GLY A 25 7.04 -1.14 -15.60
CA GLY A 25 8.19 -0.24 -15.84
C GLY A 25 8.50 0.02 -17.32
N TYR A 26 7.80 -0.62 -18.25
CA TYR A 26 8.01 -0.50 -19.70
C TYR A 26 6.81 0.07 -20.45
N CYS A 27 5.86 0.69 -19.74
CA CYS A 27 4.70 1.31 -20.37
C CYS A 27 4.91 2.82 -20.46
N ASN A 28 4.67 3.38 -21.64
CA ASN A 28 4.67 4.80 -21.90
C ASN A 28 3.44 5.49 -21.27
N SER A 29 3.54 6.80 -21.08
CA SER A 29 2.43 7.61 -20.57
C SER A 29 1.19 7.58 -21.48
N ASP A 30 1.38 7.30 -22.77
CA ASP A 30 0.31 7.12 -23.75
C ASP A 30 -0.27 5.69 -23.74
N GLY A 31 0.10 4.82 -22.80
CA GLY A 31 -0.45 3.47 -22.72
C GLY A 31 0.00 2.56 -23.86
N THR A 32 1.22 2.75 -24.36
CA THR A 32 1.90 1.81 -25.26
C THR A 32 3.08 1.14 -24.54
N TRP A 33 3.59 0.04 -25.08
CA TRP A 33 4.85 -0.53 -24.61
C TRP A 33 6.04 0.23 -25.19
N GLN A 34 7.07 0.43 -24.39
CA GLN A 34 8.38 0.91 -24.84
C GLN A 34 8.94 -0.08 -25.87
N SER A 35 9.51 0.41 -26.98
CA SER A 35 10.03 -0.48 -28.02
C SER A 35 11.20 -1.33 -27.53
N GLU A 36 11.96 -0.83 -26.56
CA GLU A 36 13.14 -1.49 -26.01
C GLU A 36 12.80 -2.82 -25.33
N ILE A 37 11.62 -2.96 -24.70
CA ILE A 37 11.25 -4.25 -24.08
C ILE A 37 11.12 -5.36 -25.11
N LEU A 38 10.77 -5.05 -26.36
CA LEU A 38 10.60 -6.04 -27.42
C LEU A 38 11.91 -6.75 -27.77
N GLU A 39 13.06 -6.10 -27.56
CA GLU A 39 14.38 -6.69 -27.81
C GLU A 39 14.76 -7.76 -26.77
N PHE A 40 14.16 -7.71 -25.58
CA PHE A 40 14.42 -8.65 -24.49
C PHE A 40 13.43 -9.82 -24.45
N LEU A 41 12.38 -9.77 -25.28
CA LEU A 41 11.37 -10.81 -25.32
C LEU A 41 11.77 -11.92 -26.30
N PRO A 42 11.65 -13.20 -25.90
CA PRO A 42 11.71 -14.29 -26.85
C PRO A 42 10.65 -14.11 -27.94
N ASN A 43 10.97 -14.48 -29.19
CA ASN A 43 10.07 -14.33 -30.35
C ASN A 43 8.71 -15.06 -30.24
N TRP A 44 8.54 -15.93 -29.23
CA TRP A 44 7.30 -16.65 -28.96
C TRP A 44 6.45 -16.00 -27.85
N ILE A 45 6.93 -14.93 -27.21
CA ILE A 45 6.17 -14.15 -26.22
C ILE A 45 5.63 -12.89 -26.89
N THR A 46 4.33 -12.67 -26.75
CA THR A 46 3.67 -11.41 -27.12
C THR A 46 3.24 -10.69 -25.85
N LEU A 47 3.50 -9.38 -25.77
CA LEU A 47 2.99 -8.56 -24.67
C LEU A 47 1.47 -8.41 -24.76
N PRO A 48 0.77 -8.30 -23.61
CA PRO A 48 -0.66 -8.05 -23.63
C PRO A 48 -0.98 -6.68 -24.21
N THR A 49 -2.13 -6.58 -24.88
CA THR A 49 -2.64 -5.32 -25.42
C THR A 49 -3.08 -4.41 -24.28
N ILE A 50 -2.50 -3.22 -24.19
CA ILE A 50 -2.82 -2.25 -23.14
C ILE A 50 -4.17 -1.58 -23.45
N LYS A 51 -5.05 -1.57 -22.45
CA LYS A 51 -6.34 -0.89 -22.47
C LYS A 51 -6.31 0.30 -21.53
N ARG A 52 -6.63 1.49 -22.08
CA ARG A 52 -6.60 2.75 -21.32
C ARG A 52 -7.80 2.92 -20.41
N ARG A 53 -8.96 2.36 -20.77
CA ARG A 53 -10.18 2.46 -19.97
C ARG A 53 -10.53 1.10 -19.39
N ASN A 54 -10.72 1.08 -18.07
CA ASN A 54 -11.14 -0.12 -17.37
C ASN A 54 -12.56 -0.57 -17.72
N SER A 55 -13.40 0.33 -18.24
CA SER A 55 -14.74 0.03 -18.75
C SER A 55 -14.76 -0.61 -20.15
N GLU A 56 -13.61 -0.84 -20.79
CA GLU A 56 -13.57 -1.59 -22.05
C GLU A 56 -13.87 -3.07 -21.83
N VAL A 57 -14.77 -3.62 -22.65
CA VAL A 57 -15.08 -5.05 -22.66
C VAL A 57 -13.98 -5.78 -23.40
N VAL A 58 -13.37 -6.76 -22.75
CA VAL A 58 -12.26 -7.58 -23.27
C VAL A 58 -12.67 -9.04 -23.51
N GLY A 59 -13.93 -9.38 -23.23
CA GLY A 59 -14.52 -10.64 -23.61
C GLY A 59 -15.90 -10.85 -23.00
N ILE A 60 -16.49 -12.01 -23.27
CA ILE A 60 -17.81 -12.39 -22.77
C ILE A 60 -17.68 -13.77 -22.13
N TRP A 61 -18.27 -13.92 -20.94
CA TRP A 61 -18.38 -15.21 -20.25
C TRP A 61 -19.82 -15.42 -19.78
N ASN A 62 -20.48 -16.49 -20.22
CA ASN A 62 -21.89 -16.77 -19.89
C ASN A 62 -22.79 -15.54 -20.06
N GLU A 63 -22.74 -14.89 -21.23
CA GLU A 63 -23.48 -13.66 -21.57
C GLU A 63 -23.10 -12.40 -20.77
N MET A 64 -22.20 -12.52 -19.78
CA MET A 64 -21.69 -11.39 -19.02
C MET A 64 -20.48 -10.76 -19.71
N LYS A 65 -20.48 -9.42 -19.78
CA LYS A 65 -19.34 -8.65 -20.28
C LYS A 65 -18.22 -8.67 -19.25
N CYS A 66 -17.05 -9.17 -19.66
CA CYS A 66 -15.84 -9.09 -18.87
C CYS A 66 -15.07 -7.83 -19.27
N HIS A 67 -14.79 -6.98 -18.28
CA HIS A 67 -14.04 -5.75 -18.48
C HIS A 67 -12.55 -5.97 -18.18
N VAL A 68 -11.72 -4.98 -18.57
CA VAL A 68 -10.29 -4.99 -18.26
C VAL A 68 -10.09 -5.08 -16.74
N ALA A 69 -9.18 -5.94 -16.29
CA ALA A 69 -8.88 -6.05 -14.88
C ALA A 69 -8.21 -4.77 -14.33
N SER A 70 -8.69 -4.29 -13.19
CA SER A 70 -8.07 -3.21 -12.43
C SER A 70 -6.93 -3.73 -11.55
N GLY A 71 -5.95 -2.89 -11.24
CA GLY A 71 -4.88 -3.12 -10.30
C GLY A 71 -5.45 -3.12 -8.88
N ASP A 72 -4.86 -3.94 -8.03
CA ASP A 72 -5.34 -4.17 -6.67
C ASP A 72 -5.30 -2.89 -5.84
N LEU A 73 -4.22 -2.12 -5.90
CA LEU A 73 -4.08 -0.87 -5.17
C LEU A 73 -5.06 0.18 -5.70
N GLN A 74 -5.14 0.37 -7.03
CA GLN A 74 -6.08 1.34 -7.63
C GLN A 74 -7.52 0.99 -7.30
N ALA A 75 -7.91 -0.27 -7.43
CA ALA A 75 -9.24 -0.74 -7.07
C ALA A 75 -9.51 -0.59 -5.57
N SER A 76 -8.55 -0.90 -4.70
CA SER A 76 -8.71 -0.69 -3.25
C SER A 76 -8.90 0.79 -2.93
N VAL A 77 -8.10 1.65 -3.55
CA VAL A 77 -8.20 3.11 -3.44
C VAL A 77 -9.57 3.59 -3.94
N ALA A 78 -10.05 3.10 -5.07
CA ALA A 78 -11.35 3.47 -5.64
C ALA A 78 -12.56 3.16 -4.75
N SER A 79 -12.41 2.29 -3.76
CA SER A 79 -13.48 1.98 -2.80
C SER A 79 -13.63 3.00 -1.67
N LEU A 80 -12.70 3.95 -1.53
CA LEU A 80 -12.64 4.88 -0.42
C LEU A 80 -13.44 6.17 -0.70
N ASP A 81 -14.02 6.73 0.37
CA ASP A 81 -15.07 7.75 0.32
C ASP A 81 -14.63 9.10 -0.30
N SER A 82 -13.41 9.59 -0.03
CA SER A 82 -12.92 10.87 -0.57
C SER A 82 -11.40 11.02 -0.48
N PHE A 83 -10.79 11.43 -1.59
CA PHE A 83 -9.34 11.67 -1.68
C PHE A 83 -8.96 13.15 -1.66
N GLU A 84 -9.93 14.06 -1.63
CA GLU A 84 -9.63 15.47 -1.60
C GLU A 84 -8.89 15.82 -0.31
N ASN A 85 -7.67 16.37 -0.48
CA ASN A 85 -6.73 16.71 0.59
C ASN A 85 -6.48 15.58 1.61
N THR A 86 -6.72 14.32 1.22
CA THR A 86 -6.68 13.16 2.12
C THR A 86 -5.65 12.15 1.64
N ALA A 87 -4.77 11.73 2.54
CA ALA A 87 -3.91 10.57 2.36
C ALA A 87 -4.40 9.40 3.22
N TYR A 88 -4.21 8.20 2.73
CA TYR A 88 -4.67 6.97 3.35
C TYR A 88 -3.49 6.15 3.86
N ILE A 89 -3.56 5.73 5.13
CA ILE A 89 -2.64 4.76 5.73
C ILE A 89 -3.36 3.42 5.82
N ILE A 90 -3.01 2.53 4.90
CA ILE A 90 -3.59 1.19 4.80
C ILE A 90 -2.61 0.22 5.47
N LEU A 91 -3.06 -0.48 6.51
CA LEU A 91 -2.22 -1.46 7.21
C LEU A 91 -2.93 -2.82 7.27
N GLY A 92 -2.31 -3.80 6.62
CA GLY A 92 -2.71 -5.21 6.59
C GLY A 92 -1.48 -6.09 6.77
N THR A 93 -1.30 -7.10 5.91
CA THR A 93 -0.07 -7.91 5.89
C THR A 93 1.16 -7.05 5.62
N SER A 94 1.06 -6.12 4.66
CA SER A 94 2.02 -5.05 4.39
C SER A 94 1.46 -3.70 4.84
N ALA A 95 2.12 -2.59 4.51
CA ALA A 95 1.59 -1.26 4.77
C ALA A 95 1.75 -0.33 3.56
N GLN A 96 0.80 0.57 3.37
CA GLN A 96 0.78 1.54 2.29
C GLN A 96 0.39 2.92 2.82
N LEU A 97 1.02 3.95 2.26
CA LEU A 97 0.64 5.35 2.43
C LEU A 97 0.45 5.95 1.05
N CYS A 98 -0.77 6.36 0.73
CA CYS A 98 -1.11 6.84 -0.60
C CYS A 98 -2.04 8.06 -0.62
N CYS A 99 -1.98 8.84 -1.69
CA CYS A 99 -2.86 9.99 -1.93
C CYS A 99 -3.03 10.25 -3.43
N LEU A 100 -4.11 10.92 -3.82
CA LEU A 100 -4.32 11.37 -5.20
C LEU A 100 -3.82 12.80 -5.39
N VAL A 101 -3.06 13.02 -6.45
CA VAL A 101 -2.55 14.33 -6.86
C VAL A 101 -2.99 14.63 -8.29
N ASN A 102 -2.99 15.91 -8.67
CA ASN A 102 -3.24 16.27 -10.07
C ASN A 102 -2.05 15.85 -10.95
N LYS A 103 -2.28 15.53 -12.22
CA LYS A 103 -1.17 15.16 -13.13
C LYS A 103 -0.14 16.26 -13.34
N ASN A 104 -0.55 17.52 -13.20
CA ASN A 104 0.32 18.69 -13.27
C ASN A 104 1.02 19.02 -11.94
N GLU A 105 0.95 18.11 -10.95
CA GLU A 105 1.70 18.24 -9.71
C GLU A 105 3.21 18.30 -10.01
N THR A 106 3.87 19.33 -9.48
CA THR A 106 5.29 19.64 -9.72
C THR A 106 6.18 19.33 -8.53
N THR A 107 5.58 18.98 -7.40
CA THR A 107 6.30 18.58 -6.18
C THR A 107 7.25 17.42 -6.48
N VAL A 108 8.49 17.54 -5.99
CA VAL A 108 9.53 16.52 -6.18
C VAL A 108 9.17 15.28 -5.38
N ILE A 109 9.00 14.16 -6.07
CA ILE A 109 8.63 12.87 -5.47
C ILE A 109 9.90 12.03 -5.25
N PRO A 110 10.16 11.52 -4.03
CA PRO A 110 11.32 10.68 -3.77
C PRO A 110 11.18 9.31 -4.44
N SER A 111 12.29 8.63 -4.71
CA SER A 111 12.32 7.31 -5.36
C SER A 111 11.61 6.20 -4.59
N THR A 112 11.35 6.41 -3.30
CA THR A 112 10.58 5.50 -2.43
C THR A 112 9.07 5.61 -2.62
N VAL A 113 8.58 6.65 -3.32
CA VAL A 113 7.17 6.87 -3.64
C VAL A 113 6.96 6.60 -5.13
N VAL A 114 6.08 5.66 -5.43
CA VAL A 114 5.68 5.37 -6.81
C VAL A 114 4.56 6.31 -7.23
N LYS A 115 4.63 6.79 -8.47
CA LYS A 115 3.58 7.54 -9.15
C LYS A 115 2.90 6.62 -10.15
N LEU A 116 1.61 6.37 -9.96
CA LEU A 116 0.81 5.45 -10.77
C LEU A 116 -0.33 6.22 -11.44
N PRO A 117 -0.64 5.95 -12.72
CA PRO A 117 -1.81 6.55 -13.35
C PRO A 117 -3.08 6.08 -12.64
N TYR A 118 -3.98 7.01 -12.33
CA TYR A 118 -5.24 6.72 -11.63
C TYR A 118 -6.46 7.11 -12.47
N SER A 119 -6.52 8.35 -12.95
CA SER A 119 -7.58 8.83 -13.85
C SER A 119 -7.01 9.76 -14.93
N ASN A 120 -7.85 10.35 -15.77
CA ASN A 120 -7.38 11.33 -16.75
C ASN A 120 -6.73 12.57 -16.11
N SER A 121 -7.20 13.00 -14.94
CA SER A 121 -6.72 14.20 -14.25
C SER A 121 -5.86 13.93 -13.01
N LYS A 122 -5.83 12.70 -12.51
CA LYS A 122 -5.15 12.33 -11.26
C LYS A 122 -4.12 11.23 -11.44
N ASP A 123 -3.05 11.34 -10.66
CA ASP A 123 -2.11 10.26 -10.40
C ASP A 123 -2.22 9.84 -8.93
N LEU A 124 -2.01 8.55 -8.69
CA LEU A 124 -1.89 7.98 -7.36
C LEU A 124 -0.42 7.96 -6.95
N LEU A 125 -0.09 8.66 -5.88
CA LEU A 125 1.20 8.53 -5.22
C LEU A 125 1.09 7.49 -4.11
N ALA A 126 2.05 6.59 -4.01
CA ALA A 126 2.06 5.57 -2.97
C ALA A 126 3.47 5.20 -2.52
N ALA A 127 3.68 5.08 -1.21
CA ALA A 127 4.73 4.24 -0.67
C ALA A 127 4.15 2.89 -0.29
N CYS A 128 4.82 1.82 -0.72
CA CYS A 128 4.41 0.45 -0.48
C CYS A 128 5.48 -0.22 0.40
N SER A 129 5.29 -0.12 1.72
CA SER A 129 6.15 -0.77 2.71
C SER A 129 5.98 -2.28 2.64
N MET A 130 7.08 -2.99 2.47
CA MET A 130 7.08 -4.46 2.48
C MET A 130 6.89 -5.02 3.90
N ASN A 131 7.07 -4.18 4.92
CA ASN A 131 6.92 -4.51 6.33
C ASN A 131 5.67 -3.83 6.92
N GLY A 132 4.69 -4.64 7.30
CA GLY A 132 3.45 -4.24 7.98
C GLY A 132 3.09 -5.26 9.07
N GLY A 133 1.89 -5.84 9.00
CA GLY A 133 1.49 -6.92 9.90
C GLY A 133 2.41 -8.15 9.85
N ASN A 134 3.01 -8.45 8.69
CA ASN A 134 3.98 -9.54 8.53
C ASN A 134 5.24 -9.37 9.40
N ALA A 135 5.68 -8.13 9.62
CA ALA A 135 6.84 -7.82 10.43
C ALA A 135 6.52 -8.04 11.91
N LEU A 136 5.33 -7.62 12.35
CA LEU A 136 4.81 -7.91 13.69
C LEU A 136 4.72 -9.43 13.94
N GLU A 137 4.17 -10.18 12.99
CA GLU A 137 4.14 -11.65 13.07
C GLU A 137 5.54 -12.25 13.16
N SER A 138 6.51 -11.71 12.44
CA SER A 138 7.89 -12.20 12.43
C SER A 138 8.58 -11.98 13.78
N VAL A 139 8.44 -10.78 14.38
CA VAL A 139 8.93 -10.51 15.75
C VAL A 139 8.32 -11.50 16.75
N MET A 140 7.04 -11.82 16.57
CA MET A 140 6.35 -12.73 17.48
C MET A 140 6.77 -14.18 17.30
N LYS A 141 6.96 -14.64 16.05
CA LYS A 141 7.49 -15.99 15.78
C LYS A 141 8.88 -16.19 16.36
N MET A 142 9.71 -15.15 16.43
CA MET A 142 11.02 -15.22 17.09
C MET A 142 10.90 -15.50 18.60
N LYS A 143 9.86 -14.98 19.27
CA LYS A 143 9.69 -15.11 20.73
C LYS A 143 8.75 -16.25 21.14
N PHE A 144 7.74 -16.54 20.32
CA PHE A 144 6.67 -17.52 20.57
C PHE A 144 6.29 -18.25 19.26
N PRO A 145 7.14 -19.16 18.76
CA PRO A 145 6.99 -19.75 17.42
C PRO A 145 5.67 -20.51 17.18
N ASN A 146 4.97 -20.95 18.24
CA ASN A 146 3.81 -21.85 18.14
C ASN A 146 2.50 -21.29 18.75
N SER A 147 2.38 -19.99 19.01
CA SER A 147 1.28 -19.48 19.85
C SER A 147 0.56 -18.24 19.30
N CYS A 148 -0.35 -18.44 18.34
CA CYS A 148 -1.23 -17.38 17.80
C CYS A 148 -2.17 -16.78 18.85
N GLU A 149 -2.72 -17.58 19.77
CA GLU A 149 -3.64 -17.11 20.81
C GLU A 149 -2.99 -16.10 21.75
N LYS A 150 -1.75 -16.37 22.15
CA LYS A 150 -0.96 -15.45 22.98
C LYS A 150 -0.71 -14.12 22.29
N LEU A 151 -0.51 -14.10 20.97
CA LEU A 151 -0.37 -12.86 20.21
C LEU A 151 -1.66 -12.02 20.32
N ASN A 152 -2.82 -12.61 20.06
CA ASN A 152 -4.09 -11.89 20.13
C ASN A 152 -4.30 -11.27 21.53
N ASN A 153 -4.05 -12.03 22.60
CA ASN A 153 -4.18 -11.52 23.96
C ASN A 153 -3.23 -10.34 24.23
N LEU A 154 -1.98 -10.41 23.76
CA LEU A 154 -1.02 -9.31 23.89
C LEU A 154 -1.41 -8.08 23.06
N LEU A 155 -1.98 -8.27 21.86
CA LEU A 155 -2.45 -7.15 21.04
C LEU A 155 -3.67 -6.47 21.65
N GLU A 156 -4.58 -7.24 22.26
CA GLU A 156 -5.71 -6.68 23.01
C GLU A 156 -5.24 -5.93 24.26
N GLU A 157 -4.25 -6.47 24.97
CA GLU A 157 -3.62 -5.76 26.09
C GLU A 157 -2.99 -4.44 25.63
N LEU A 158 -2.30 -4.43 24.48
CA LEU A 158 -1.74 -3.20 23.90
C LEU A 158 -2.79 -2.21 23.41
N ASN A 159 -3.99 -2.67 23.01
CA ASN A 159 -5.07 -1.75 22.64
C ASN A 159 -5.57 -0.98 23.87
N GLN A 160 -5.55 -1.61 25.04
CA GLN A 160 -6.08 -1.05 26.29
C GLN A 160 -5.01 -0.31 27.10
N ASN A 161 -3.76 -0.80 27.06
CA ASN A 161 -2.65 -0.29 27.84
C ASN A 161 -1.48 0.09 26.92
N THR A 162 -0.95 1.30 27.09
CA THR A 162 0.26 1.72 26.38
C THR A 162 1.46 1.56 27.30
N PRO A 163 2.34 0.57 27.05
CA PRO A 163 3.53 0.41 27.87
C PRO A 163 4.47 1.59 27.66
N GLU A 164 5.14 2.03 28.72
CA GLU A 164 6.19 3.04 28.59
C GLU A 164 7.37 2.44 27.82
N ILE A 165 7.68 3.04 26.66
CA ILE A 165 8.81 2.66 25.83
C ILE A 165 10.04 3.42 26.36
N PRO A 166 11.11 2.72 26.80
CA PRO A 166 12.36 3.38 27.14
C PRO A 166 12.86 4.22 25.96
N SER A 167 13.31 5.45 26.20
CA SER A 167 13.71 6.40 25.14
C SER A 167 14.85 5.88 24.26
N ASN A 168 15.63 4.91 24.74
CA ASN A 168 16.71 4.27 24.01
C ASN A 168 16.30 2.96 23.32
N LEU A 169 15.11 2.39 23.61
CA LEU A 169 14.63 1.17 22.96
C LEU A 169 14.17 1.49 21.54
N ARG A 170 14.79 0.83 20.55
CA ARG A 170 14.44 1.02 19.14
C ARG A 170 14.34 -0.33 18.42
N ILE A 171 13.26 -0.49 17.67
CA ILE A 171 13.05 -1.64 16.79
C ILE A 171 12.66 -1.12 15.41
N ASP A 172 13.49 -1.43 14.41
CA ASP A 172 13.16 -1.21 13.00
C ASP A 172 12.89 -2.60 12.39
N PRO A 173 11.63 -3.04 12.27
CA PRO A 173 11.29 -4.42 11.96
C PRO A 173 11.30 -4.69 10.45
N ILE A 174 12.47 -4.50 9.82
CA ILE A 174 12.68 -4.64 8.38
C ILE A 174 13.09 -6.09 8.06
N PHE A 175 12.11 -6.99 8.02
CA PHE A 175 12.32 -8.40 7.69
C PHE A 175 12.36 -8.67 6.19
N ILE A 176 11.68 -7.83 5.41
CA ILE A 176 11.70 -7.85 3.95
C ILE A 176 12.36 -6.55 3.47
N PRO A 177 13.32 -6.57 2.54
CA PRO A 177 13.93 -5.35 2.03
C PRO A 177 12.90 -4.36 1.47
N GLU A 178 13.09 -3.08 1.78
CA GLU A 178 12.22 -2.02 1.30
C GLU A 178 12.53 -1.59 -0.14
N ARG A 179 11.56 -0.93 -0.77
CA ARG A 179 11.69 -0.41 -2.13
C ARG A 179 12.34 0.96 -2.12
N GLY A 180 13.35 1.16 -2.97
CA GLY A 180 13.96 2.48 -3.20
C GLY A 180 14.80 3.04 -2.05
N ILE A 181 15.02 2.27 -0.99
CA ILE A 181 15.89 2.62 0.15
C ILE A 181 16.54 1.38 0.76
N THR A 182 17.77 1.51 1.24
CA THR A 182 18.44 0.46 1.99
C THR A 182 18.17 0.64 3.48
N LYS A 183 17.48 -0.33 4.08
CA LYS A 183 17.24 -0.42 5.51
C LYS A 183 17.43 -1.85 5.98
N GLU A 184 17.81 -2.00 7.23
CA GLU A 184 18.09 -3.29 7.85
C GLU A 184 17.23 -3.50 9.10
N LEU A 185 17.05 -4.77 9.45
CA LEU A 185 16.45 -5.18 10.71
C LEU A 185 17.32 -4.67 11.87
N LEU A 186 16.73 -3.91 12.79
CA LEU A 186 17.43 -3.41 13.97
C LEU A 186 16.64 -3.71 15.24
N PHE A 187 17.31 -4.32 16.21
CA PHE A 187 16.88 -4.37 17.61
C PHE A 187 17.97 -3.73 18.46
N GLN A 188 17.69 -2.55 18.99
CA GLN A 188 18.64 -1.77 19.76
C GLN A 188 18.16 -1.60 21.19
N ASN A 189 19.06 -1.82 22.16
CA ASN A 189 18.81 -1.72 23.60
C ASN A 189 17.67 -2.61 24.11
N VAL A 190 17.53 -3.81 23.52
CA VAL A 190 16.70 -4.89 24.05
C VAL A 190 17.51 -5.70 25.05
N ASP A 191 17.00 -5.84 26.27
CA ASP A 191 17.64 -6.60 27.34
C ASP A 191 16.67 -7.58 28.03
N SER A 192 17.13 -8.25 29.09
CA SER A 192 16.33 -9.22 29.84
C SER A 192 15.17 -8.59 30.64
N LYS A 193 15.18 -7.27 30.85
CA LYS A 193 14.11 -6.54 31.55
C LYS A 193 13.05 -6.01 30.59
N THR A 194 13.37 -5.97 29.29
CA THR A 194 12.47 -5.49 28.25
C THR A 194 11.27 -6.44 28.12
N SER A 195 10.08 -5.92 28.41
CA SER A 195 8.86 -6.71 28.38
C SER A 195 8.43 -7.05 26.94
N VAL A 196 7.60 -8.08 26.79
CA VAL A 196 7.01 -8.42 25.48
C VAL A 196 6.19 -7.26 24.93
N LEU A 197 5.43 -6.59 25.79
CA LEU A 197 4.61 -5.44 25.40
C LEU A 197 5.47 -4.29 24.91
N GLN A 198 6.62 -4.01 25.54
CA GLN A 198 7.56 -2.98 25.09
C GLN A 198 8.17 -3.29 23.72
N ILE A 199 8.52 -4.57 23.48
CA ILE A 199 9.01 -5.02 22.17
C ILE A 199 7.92 -4.83 21.11
N LEU A 200 6.70 -5.29 21.39
CA LEU A 200 5.60 -5.17 20.46
C LEU A 200 5.26 -3.71 20.19
N GLU A 201 5.14 -2.89 21.21
CA GLU A 201 4.91 -1.45 21.07
C GLU A 201 5.98 -0.77 20.22
N SER A 202 7.26 -1.05 20.50
CA SER A 202 8.37 -0.53 19.70
C SER A 202 8.33 -1.02 18.25
N THR A 203 7.81 -2.23 18.03
CA THR A 203 7.59 -2.78 16.68
C THR A 203 6.49 -2.04 15.94
N HIS A 204 5.36 -1.72 16.59
CA HIS A 204 4.29 -0.91 16.00
C HIS A 204 4.82 0.48 15.62
N ASN A 205 5.57 1.12 16.52
CA ASN A 205 6.25 2.39 16.25
C ASN A 205 7.21 2.27 15.05
N GLY A 206 8.03 1.22 15.01
CA GLY A 206 8.97 0.94 13.92
C GLY A 206 8.30 0.77 12.56
N ILE A 207 7.16 0.08 12.49
CA ILE A 207 6.36 -0.07 11.26
C ILE A 207 5.88 1.29 10.75
N ILE A 208 5.33 2.12 11.64
CA ILE A 208 4.81 3.45 11.27
C ILE A 208 5.95 4.38 10.86
N ASN A 209 7.05 4.42 11.61
CA ASN A 209 8.24 5.19 11.25
C ASN A 209 8.83 4.75 9.91
N ASN A 210 8.83 3.44 9.64
CA ASN A 210 9.26 2.92 8.36
C ASN A 210 8.39 3.45 7.22
N LEU A 211 7.06 3.38 7.37
CA LEU A 211 6.14 3.88 6.34
C LEU A 211 6.36 5.39 6.05
N PHE A 212 6.48 6.21 7.10
CA PHE A 212 6.72 7.66 6.93
C PHE A 212 8.14 8.00 6.46
N SER A 213 9.11 7.10 6.58
CA SER A 213 10.40 7.30 5.94
C SER A 213 10.35 7.05 4.43
N LEU A 214 9.43 6.21 3.96
CA LEU A 214 9.22 5.95 2.54
C LEU A 214 8.38 7.07 1.90
N PHE A 215 7.37 7.55 2.61
CA PHE A 215 6.57 8.71 2.22
C PHE A 215 6.67 9.79 3.31
N PRO A 216 7.63 10.72 3.19
CA PRO A 216 7.86 11.75 4.20
C PRO A 216 6.59 12.55 4.53
N ILE A 217 6.31 12.74 5.82
CA ILE A 217 5.13 13.52 6.23
C ILE A 217 5.15 14.96 5.69
N THR A 218 6.34 15.54 5.53
CA THR A 218 6.52 16.87 4.92
C THR A 218 6.06 16.92 3.47
N LEU A 219 6.18 15.81 2.73
CA LEU A 219 5.70 15.71 1.36
C LEU A 219 4.17 15.78 1.30
N LEU A 220 3.47 15.19 2.27
CA LEU A 220 2.01 15.29 2.35
C LEU A 220 1.56 16.75 2.47
N SER A 221 2.21 17.54 3.31
CA SER A 221 1.90 18.98 3.43
C SER A 221 2.17 19.75 2.12
N GLN A 222 3.25 19.43 1.40
CA GLN A 222 3.56 20.03 0.10
C GLN A 222 2.49 19.69 -0.95
N LEU A 223 1.94 18.48 -0.89
CA LEU A 223 0.85 18.01 -1.75
C LEU A 223 -0.54 18.52 -1.32
N SER A 224 -0.60 19.52 -0.44
CA SER A 224 -1.84 20.08 0.10
C SER A 224 -2.73 19.04 0.79
N ILE A 225 -2.14 17.97 1.33
CA ILE A 225 -2.86 17.02 2.18
C ILE A 225 -2.97 17.61 3.58
N ASN A 226 -4.17 17.55 4.15
CA ASN A 226 -4.45 18.02 5.52
C ASN A 226 -5.16 16.95 6.37
N ARG A 227 -5.47 15.79 5.78
CA ARG A 227 -6.13 14.67 6.46
C ARG A 227 -5.40 13.35 6.24
N LEU A 228 -5.34 12.55 7.29
CA LEU A 228 -4.86 11.17 7.29
C LEU A 228 -6.01 10.22 7.64
N ALA A 229 -6.43 9.42 6.68
CA ALA A 229 -7.46 8.40 6.87
C ALA A 229 -6.81 7.04 7.19
N LEU A 230 -7.20 6.45 8.31
CA LEU A 230 -6.65 5.18 8.80
C LEU A 230 -7.51 4.00 8.33
N VAL A 231 -6.91 3.04 7.63
CA VAL A 231 -7.58 1.86 7.08
C VAL A 231 -6.96 0.55 7.56
N GLY A 232 -7.80 -0.38 7.99
CA GLY A 232 -7.37 -1.70 8.46
C GLY A 232 -6.79 -1.61 9.87
N SER A 233 -5.70 -2.32 10.12
CA SER A 233 -5.07 -2.36 11.46
C SER A 233 -4.54 -1.01 11.92
N SER A 234 -4.35 -0.03 11.03
CA SER A 234 -3.92 1.32 11.42
C SER A 234 -4.95 2.06 12.28
N GLN A 235 -6.23 1.65 12.24
CA GLN A 235 -7.29 2.18 13.11
C GLN A 235 -7.15 1.72 14.56
N CYS A 236 -6.47 0.60 14.81
CA CYS A 236 -6.31 0.08 16.16
C CYS A 236 -5.48 1.06 17.02
N PRO A 237 -5.79 1.21 18.32
CA PRO A 237 -5.09 2.16 19.19
C PRO A 237 -3.56 2.04 19.14
N ARG A 238 -3.06 0.81 19.02
CA ARG A 238 -1.62 0.47 18.95
C ARG A 238 -0.86 1.02 17.75
N PHE A 239 -1.52 1.23 16.62
CA PHE A 239 -0.90 1.89 15.47
C PHE A 239 -1.25 3.38 15.44
N ARG A 240 -2.53 3.70 15.72
CA ARG A 240 -3.07 5.05 15.68
C ARG A 240 -2.24 6.05 16.49
N ARG A 241 -1.84 5.70 17.72
CA ARG A 241 -1.07 6.60 18.59
C ARG A 241 0.29 6.99 18.01
N HIS A 242 0.94 6.11 17.25
CA HIS A 242 2.22 6.42 16.59
C HIS A 242 2.02 7.30 15.36
N VAL A 243 0.92 7.11 14.63
CA VAL A 243 0.53 8.04 13.57
C VAL A 243 0.25 9.43 14.15
N GLU A 244 -0.49 9.51 15.26
CA GLU A 244 -0.76 10.75 16.00
C GLU A 244 0.52 11.45 16.47
N ALA A 245 1.46 10.68 17.02
CA ALA A 245 2.74 11.21 17.49
C ALA A 245 3.57 11.82 16.35
N ILE A 246 3.59 11.19 15.18
CA ILE A 246 4.31 11.70 14.00
C ILE A 246 3.57 12.88 13.38
N SER A 247 2.23 12.84 13.35
CA SER A 247 1.43 13.89 12.72
C SER A 247 1.40 15.18 13.51
N GLN A 248 1.71 15.16 14.81
CA GLN A 248 1.82 16.35 15.68
C GLN A 248 0.62 17.31 15.58
N GLN A 249 -0.59 16.79 15.32
CA GLN A 249 -1.82 17.57 15.09
C GLN A 249 -1.80 18.47 13.83
N ILE A 250 -0.82 18.29 12.94
CA ILE A 250 -0.77 18.97 11.63
C ILE A 250 -1.88 18.45 10.71
N PHE A 251 -2.22 17.16 10.85
CA PHE A 251 -3.22 16.48 10.03
C PHE A 251 -4.43 16.07 10.86
N GLU A 252 -5.62 16.27 10.30
CA GLU A 252 -6.85 15.68 10.82
C GLU A 252 -6.80 14.16 10.65
N LEU A 253 -6.99 13.41 11.73
CA LEU A 253 -7.05 11.95 11.67
C LEU A 253 -8.48 11.45 11.61
N THR A 254 -8.80 10.75 10.53
CA THR A 254 -10.12 10.18 10.32
C THR A 254 -10.06 8.66 10.18
N ALA A 255 -11.16 8.00 10.48
CA ALA A 255 -11.40 6.63 10.06
C ALA A 255 -12.49 6.70 8.98
N PRO A 256 -12.26 6.17 7.77
CA PRO A 256 -13.30 6.11 6.76
C PRO A 256 -14.44 5.21 7.25
N ASN A 257 -15.67 5.55 6.87
CA ASN A 257 -16.85 4.77 7.22
C ASN A 257 -16.91 3.48 6.40
N SER A 258 -16.33 3.49 5.20
CA SER A 258 -16.22 2.34 4.32
C SER A 258 -14.97 1.50 4.65
N VAL A 259 -15.18 0.18 4.69
CA VAL A 259 -14.07 -0.78 4.70
C VAL A 259 -13.47 -0.79 3.30
N ILE A 260 -12.14 -0.70 3.21
CA ILE A 260 -11.46 -0.85 1.93
C ILE A 260 -11.84 -2.19 1.29
N SER A 261 -12.30 -2.13 0.05
CA SER A 261 -12.84 -3.29 -0.64
C SER A 261 -12.42 -3.23 -2.09
N THR A 262 -11.35 -3.95 -2.41
CA THR A 262 -10.86 -4.12 -3.78
C THR A 262 -11.96 -4.58 -4.74
N PRO A 263 -12.85 -5.54 -4.38
CA PRO A 263 -13.95 -5.91 -5.25
C PRO A 263 -14.94 -4.76 -5.52
N ILE A 264 -15.34 -4.01 -4.48
CA ILE A 264 -16.26 -2.87 -4.64
C ILE A 264 -15.60 -1.79 -5.49
N GLY A 265 -14.38 -1.41 -5.16
CA GLY A 265 -13.68 -0.39 -5.92
C GLY A 265 -13.38 -0.84 -7.34
N ALA A 266 -13.16 -2.13 -7.62
CA ALA A 266 -13.06 -2.63 -9.00
C ALA A 266 -14.35 -2.44 -9.81
N THR A 267 -15.52 -2.43 -9.18
CA THR A 267 -16.79 -2.12 -9.85
C THR A 267 -16.99 -0.62 -10.09
N SER A 268 -16.40 0.22 -9.23
CA SER A 268 -16.51 1.68 -9.31
C SER A 268 -15.35 2.36 -10.03
N PHE A 269 -14.28 1.62 -10.33
CA PHE A 269 -13.06 2.14 -10.94
C PHE A 269 -13.25 2.33 -12.45
N GLU A 270 -14.06 3.33 -12.79
CA GLU A 270 -14.15 3.85 -14.14
C GLU A 270 -13.10 4.96 -14.31
N ILE A 271 -12.15 4.71 -15.22
CA ILE A 271 -11.29 5.76 -15.74
C ILE A 271 -12.18 6.66 -16.60
N ILE A 272 -12.68 7.76 -16.01
CA ILE A 272 -13.24 8.90 -16.76
C ILE A 272 -12.11 9.62 -17.48
#